data_AF-A0A932U0G6-F1
#
_entry.id   AF-A0A932U0G6-F1
#
_cell.length_a   1.000
_cell.length_b   1.000
_cell.length_c   1.000
_cell.angle_alpha   90.00
_cell.angle_beta   90.00
_cell.angle_gamma   90.00
#
_symmetry.space_group_name_H-M   'P 1'
#
loop_
_entity.id
_entity.type
_entity.pdbx_description
1 polymer ?
#
loop_
_entity_poly.entity_id
_entity_poly.type
_entity_poly.pdbx_seq_one_letter_code
_entity_poly.pdbx_strand_id
1 'polypeptide(L)'
;MKFGFVLAAIALIVGAATTNTTSFQKQTALNQPNVKAAVSVVPWYRTFINRFLKTRKNIQGINTRVVNLGQTIMVKPAVRDPKKWAPARCNDGTPFGFDLRRSTRGSNDWVLYLEGGAFCDDLAKPCSERTGRLTTTPPEADGAVSSMKSDGIFSTDPTINPTFSSANHVFARYCSSDGWSGATTARRPSTGDPTNGWYFSGRANVRAMVEILKASFGLDDTNAQTKVLFAGSSAGGIGVETNADSIASLLPKTAKGGRFLLLDDGGFIPDFDDPTHRPGAFDGPIRDLIAKNYAFWGSRLNPPCEKANTGNPGRCFLSAVVYPYLTQPSPNGLGLPVFIQYSSIDKFSLDLHSIDNPKDPSDAQALETFRNTSLDSFAGISWVFSGGAQPYHTILTSPTGWTYGETGNTFREVLDRYWQGATPQRVIFGNP
;
A
#
# COMPACT_ATOMS: atom_id res chain seq x y z
N MET A 1 56.78 5.56 14.25
CA MET A 1 56.67 5.21 12.81
C MET A 1 56.17 3.77 12.62
N LYS A 2 54.90 3.46 12.90
CA LYS A 2 54.25 2.17 12.53
C LYS A 2 52.72 2.33 12.43
N PHE A 3 52.27 3.33 11.66
CA PHE A 3 50.84 3.54 11.33
C PHE A 3 50.58 3.67 9.82
N GLY A 4 51.62 3.75 8.98
CA GLY A 4 51.50 3.91 7.52
C GLY A 4 51.37 2.60 6.72
N PHE A 5 51.70 1.44 7.29
CA PHE A 5 51.74 0.17 6.54
C PHE A 5 50.41 -0.61 6.54
N VAL A 6 49.46 -0.28 7.42
CA VAL A 6 48.16 -0.97 7.48
C VAL A 6 47.16 -0.41 6.46
N LEU A 7 47.29 0.88 6.10
CA LEU A 7 46.42 1.53 5.11
C LEU A 7 46.71 1.07 3.66
N ALA A 8 47.95 0.69 3.33
CA ALA A 8 48.31 0.22 1.99
C ALA A 8 47.77 -1.19 1.67
N ALA A 9 47.64 -2.06 2.68
CA ALA A 9 47.13 -3.42 2.50
C ALA A 9 45.59 -3.48 2.35
N ILE A 10 44.86 -2.52 2.93
CA ILE A 10 43.40 -2.44 2.81
C ILE A 10 43.00 -1.84 1.45
N ALA A 11 43.78 -0.90 0.90
CA ALA A 11 43.54 -0.32 -0.42
C ALA A 11 43.70 -1.35 -1.57
N LEU A 12 44.58 -2.34 -1.42
CA LEU A 12 44.79 -3.42 -2.40
C LEU A 12 43.66 -4.47 -2.41
N ILE A 13 42.88 -4.58 -1.34
CA ILE A 13 41.73 -5.51 -1.28
C ILE A 13 40.45 -4.85 -1.82
N VAL A 14 40.33 -3.52 -1.72
CA VAL A 14 39.15 -2.77 -2.21
C VAL A 14 39.21 -2.49 -3.72
N GLY A 15 40.42 -2.38 -4.32
CA GLY A 15 40.58 -2.13 -5.76
C GLY A 15 40.37 -3.32 -6.70
N ALA A 16 40.26 -4.55 -6.19
CA ALA A 16 40.14 -5.76 -7.02
C ALA A 16 38.69 -6.26 -7.19
N ALA A 17 37.68 -5.56 -6.66
CA ALA A 17 36.28 -5.95 -6.75
C ALA A 17 35.48 -5.23 -7.85
N THR A 18 36.12 -4.35 -8.65
CA THR A 18 35.44 -3.49 -9.64
C THR A 18 35.83 -3.74 -11.10
N THR A 19 36.49 -4.86 -11.44
CA THR A 19 36.79 -5.18 -12.85
C THR A 19 36.22 -6.54 -13.27
N ASN A 20 35.24 -6.48 -14.16
CA ASN A 20 34.74 -7.62 -14.94
C ASN A 20 35.92 -8.39 -15.56
N THR A 21 36.06 -9.66 -15.22
CA THR A 21 37.11 -10.53 -15.76
C THR A 21 36.49 -11.79 -16.38
N THR A 22 36.17 -11.69 -17.67
CA THR A 22 36.20 -12.83 -18.60
C THR A 22 37.12 -12.48 -19.75
N SER A 23 38.43 -12.54 -19.50
CA SER A 23 39.46 -13.02 -20.44
C SER A 23 40.83 -12.91 -19.75
N PHE A 24 41.81 -13.67 -20.25
CA PHE A 24 43.19 -13.82 -19.75
C PHE A 24 43.44 -14.96 -18.76
N GLN A 25 43.26 -16.19 -19.26
CA GLN A 25 44.31 -17.20 -19.10
C GLN A 25 45.36 -17.00 -20.21
N LYS A 26 46.63 -16.77 -19.83
CA LYS A 26 47.83 -17.43 -20.41
C LYS A 26 49.14 -16.81 -19.88
N GLN A 27 50.04 -17.71 -19.44
CA GLN A 27 51.52 -17.66 -19.55
C GLN A 27 52.31 -16.75 -18.58
N THR A 28 53.01 -17.30 -17.57
CA THR A 28 54.44 -17.78 -17.54
C THR A 28 55.44 -16.62 -17.73
N ALA A 29 56.57 -16.44 -17.03
CA ALA A 29 57.35 -17.06 -15.95
C ALA A 29 58.54 -16.09 -15.64
N LEU A 30 59.45 -16.44 -14.71
CA LEU A 30 60.77 -15.80 -14.35
C LEU A 30 60.71 -14.71 -13.25
N ASN A 31 61.55 -14.61 -12.21
CA ASN A 31 62.69 -15.39 -11.68
C ASN A 31 63.06 -14.88 -10.25
N GLN A 32 63.04 -15.78 -9.24
CA GLN A 32 63.88 -16.01 -8.00
C GLN A 32 64.73 -14.89 -7.30
N PRO A 33 65.26 -15.02 -6.04
CA PRO A 33 65.13 -16.03 -4.95
C PRO A 33 64.93 -15.48 -3.49
N ASN A 34 64.73 -16.40 -2.52
CA ASN A 34 64.99 -16.29 -1.06
C ASN A 34 64.09 -15.44 -0.14
N VAL A 35 63.13 -16.08 0.54
CA VAL A 35 63.01 -15.97 2.02
C VAL A 35 62.61 -17.34 2.59
N LYS A 36 63.59 -18.10 3.09
CA LYS A 36 63.39 -19.07 4.17
C LYS A 36 63.17 -18.26 5.45
N ALA A 37 62.05 -18.43 6.16
CA ALA A 37 61.99 -18.61 7.61
C ALA A 37 60.56 -18.47 8.16
N ALA A 38 60.22 -19.39 9.05
CA ALA A 38 59.19 -19.31 10.09
C ALA A 38 57.71 -19.35 9.66
N VAL A 39 57.26 -20.57 9.39
CA VAL A 39 55.94 -21.04 9.80
C VAL A 39 55.85 -20.95 11.33
N SER A 40 55.18 -19.92 11.84
CA SER A 40 54.61 -19.92 13.19
C SER A 40 53.39 -19.01 13.22
N VAL A 41 52.34 -19.38 12.49
CA VAL A 41 51.07 -18.63 12.47
C VAL A 41 50.14 -19.18 13.55
N VAL A 42 50.03 -18.36 14.58
CA VAL A 42 49.14 -18.34 15.75
C VAL A 42 47.80 -19.09 15.56
N PRO A 43 47.36 -19.91 16.55
CA PRO A 43 46.08 -20.64 16.53
C PRO A 43 44.82 -19.78 16.29
N TRP A 44 44.90 -18.47 16.48
CA TRP A 44 43.81 -17.52 16.25
C TRP A 44 43.41 -17.36 14.77
N TYR A 45 44.33 -17.53 13.83
CA TYR A 45 44.05 -17.30 12.40
C TYR A 45 43.14 -18.39 11.81
N ARG A 46 43.34 -19.64 12.24
CA ARG A 46 42.50 -20.79 11.83
C ARG A 46 41.08 -20.69 12.41
N THR A 47 40.96 -20.18 13.64
CA THR A 47 39.67 -19.94 14.30
C THR A 47 38.90 -18.81 13.64
N PHE A 48 39.59 -17.74 13.21
CA PHE A 48 38.97 -16.61 12.51
C PHE A 48 38.45 -17.02 11.13
N ILE A 49 39.24 -17.75 10.33
CA ILE A 49 38.81 -18.26 9.01
C ILE A 49 37.65 -19.25 9.16
N ASN A 50 37.70 -20.16 10.13
CA ASN A 50 36.60 -21.10 10.35
C ASN A 50 35.32 -20.42 10.86
N ARG A 51 35.43 -19.32 11.63
CA ARG A 51 34.28 -18.47 12.00
C ARG A 51 33.72 -17.77 10.77
N PHE A 52 34.56 -17.17 9.93
CA PHE A 52 34.19 -16.48 8.68
C PHE A 52 33.55 -17.42 7.65
N LEU A 53 34.03 -18.66 7.54
CA LEU A 53 33.47 -19.69 6.67
C LEU A 53 32.16 -20.28 7.23
N LYS A 54 31.99 -20.36 8.56
CA LYS A 54 30.71 -20.69 9.20
C LYS A 54 29.67 -19.59 9.02
N THR A 55 30.05 -18.31 9.09
CA THR A 55 29.14 -17.20 8.75
C THR A 55 28.77 -17.22 7.27
N ARG A 56 29.69 -17.53 6.35
CA ARG A 56 29.35 -17.71 4.92
C ARG A 56 28.38 -18.87 4.67
N LYS A 57 28.53 -20.00 5.35
CA LYS A 57 27.57 -21.13 5.24
C LYS A 57 26.18 -20.78 5.81
N ASN A 58 26.09 -19.91 6.82
CA ASN A 58 24.80 -19.39 7.31
C ASN A 58 24.20 -18.28 6.44
N ILE A 59 24.98 -17.64 5.58
CA ILE A 59 24.49 -16.61 4.63
C ILE A 59 24.02 -17.24 3.31
N GLN A 60 24.44 -18.48 3.00
CA GLN A 60 24.00 -19.20 1.80
C GLN A 60 22.52 -19.64 1.81
N GLY A 61 21.79 -19.40 2.90
CA GLY A 61 20.33 -19.59 2.97
C GLY A 61 19.51 -18.31 2.79
N ILE A 62 20.15 -17.13 2.70
CA ILE A 62 19.45 -15.87 2.47
C ILE A 62 19.74 -15.47 1.03
N ASN A 63 18.79 -15.73 0.14
CA ASN A 63 18.82 -15.27 -1.24
C ASN A 63 18.59 -13.74 -1.25
N THR A 64 19.54 -12.95 -0.74
CA THR A 64 19.51 -11.49 -0.86
C THR A 64 19.82 -11.15 -2.31
N ARG A 65 18.81 -11.21 -3.19
CA ARG A 65 18.89 -10.50 -4.46
C ARG A 65 19.16 -9.04 -4.14
N VAL A 66 20.28 -8.53 -4.62
CA VAL A 66 20.66 -7.12 -4.50
C VAL A 66 19.55 -6.32 -5.17
N VAL A 67 18.75 -5.58 -4.39
CA VAL A 67 17.77 -4.66 -4.94
C VAL A 67 18.55 -3.45 -5.44
N ASN A 68 18.65 -3.29 -6.76
CA ASN A 68 19.20 -2.07 -7.34
C ASN A 68 18.32 -0.89 -6.93
N LEU A 69 18.91 0.12 -6.27
CA LEU A 69 18.17 1.30 -5.87
C LEU A 69 17.54 1.97 -7.10
N GLY A 70 16.32 2.47 -6.96
CA GLY A 70 15.57 3.10 -8.05
C GLY A 70 14.93 2.13 -9.06
N GLN A 71 15.32 0.84 -9.06
CA GLN A 71 14.63 -0.18 -9.85
C GLN A 71 13.37 -0.66 -9.11
N THR A 72 12.27 -0.79 -9.84
CA THR A 72 11.05 -1.40 -9.34
C THR A 72 11.16 -2.93 -9.45
N ILE A 73 10.85 -3.63 -8.36
CA ILE A 73 10.79 -5.10 -8.32
C ILE A 73 9.43 -5.61 -7.85
N MET A 74 9.03 -6.77 -8.34
CA MET A 74 7.88 -7.51 -7.80
C MET A 74 8.29 -8.22 -6.50
N VAL A 75 7.43 -8.17 -5.48
CA VAL A 75 7.62 -8.87 -4.21
C VAL A 75 6.39 -9.72 -3.91
N LYS A 76 6.59 -11.03 -3.70
CA LYS A 76 5.51 -11.97 -3.34
C LYS A 76 5.83 -12.60 -1.97
N PRO A 77 5.24 -12.09 -0.86
CA PRO A 77 5.57 -12.55 0.48
C PRO A 77 5.46 -14.07 0.65
N ALA A 78 4.33 -14.65 0.22
CA ALA A 78 4.06 -16.08 0.36
C ALA A 78 5.01 -16.98 -0.48
N VAL A 79 5.71 -16.44 -1.48
CA VAL A 79 6.75 -17.18 -2.22
C VAL A 79 8.05 -17.26 -1.41
N ARG A 80 8.38 -16.21 -0.65
CA ARG A 80 9.62 -16.12 0.14
C ARG A 80 9.55 -16.89 1.44
N ASP A 81 8.43 -16.81 2.14
CA ASP A 81 8.14 -17.65 3.31
C ASP A 81 6.68 -18.12 3.28
N PRO A 82 6.43 -19.29 2.66
CA PRO A 82 5.09 -19.87 2.57
C PRO A 82 4.50 -20.21 3.93
N LYS A 83 5.32 -20.49 4.96
CA LYS A 83 4.80 -20.82 6.29
C LYS A 83 4.27 -19.59 7.00
N LYS A 84 4.99 -18.47 6.86
CA LYS A 84 4.62 -17.21 7.51
C LYS A 84 3.49 -16.48 6.79
N TRP A 85 3.55 -16.40 5.46
CA TRP A 85 2.65 -15.56 4.67
C TRP A 85 1.68 -16.32 3.76
N ALA A 86 1.45 -17.62 3.99
CA ALA A 86 0.44 -18.42 3.27
C ALA A 86 -0.95 -17.74 3.11
N PRO A 87 -1.48 -17.02 4.11
CA PRO A 87 -2.76 -16.33 3.95
C PRO A 87 -2.75 -15.17 2.95
N ALA A 88 -1.59 -14.67 2.54
CA ALA A 88 -1.47 -13.58 1.58
C ALA A 88 -1.57 -14.09 0.14
N ARG A 89 -2.78 -14.05 -0.42
CA ARG A 89 -3.15 -14.65 -1.71
C ARG A 89 -4.27 -13.87 -2.40
N CYS A 90 -4.40 -14.13 -3.70
CA CYS A 90 -5.44 -13.62 -4.56
C CYS A 90 -6.70 -14.50 -4.51
N ASN A 91 -7.77 -14.08 -5.20
CA ASN A 91 -9.04 -14.79 -5.19
C ASN A 91 -8.93 -16.26 -5.62
N ASP A 92 -8.14 -16.54 -6.65
CA ASP A 92 -7.89 -17.90 -7.16
C ASP A 92 -6.96 -18.76 -6.27
N GLY A 93 -6.36 -18.14 -5.24
CA GLY A 93 -5.43 -18.77 -4.30
C GLY A 93 -3.96 -18.64 -4.68
N THR A 94 -3.64 -17.99 -5.80
CA THR A 94 -2.25 -17.68 -6.17
C THR A 94 -1.64 -16.63 -5.22
N PRO A 95 -0.31 -16.57 -5.07
CA PRO A 95 0.34 -15.65 -4.13
C PRO A 95 0.07 -14.17 -4.42
N PHE A 96 -0.23 -13.39 -3.38
CA PHE A 96 -0.31 -11.93 -3.50
C PHE A 96 1.06 -11.33 -3.85
N GLY A 97 1.05 -10.24 -4.61
CA GLY A 97 2.25 -9.53 -5.05
C GLY A 97 2.10 -8.01 -5.00
N PHE A 98 3.21 -7.31 -4.80
CA PHE A 98 3.28 -5.85 -4.84
C PHE A 98 4.58 -5.38 -5.48
N ASP A 99 4.56 -4.18 -6.05
CA ASP A 99 5.76 -3.55 -6.60
C ASP A 99 6.46 -2.71 -5.53
N LEU A 100 7.78 -2.81 -5.46
CA LEU A 100 8.62 -2.02 -4.56
C LEU A 100 9.68 -1.28 -5.37
N ARG A 101 9.77 0.04 -5.16
CA ARG A 101 10.87 0.88 -5.62
C ARG A 101 11.52 1.56 -4.42
N ARG A 102 12.73 1.12 -4.06
CA ARG A 102 13.53 1.72 -2.98
C ARG A 102 14.16 3.04 -3.41
N SER A 103 14.20 3.99 -2.48
CA SER A 103 14.82 5.30 -2.68
C SER A 103 16.29 5.17 -3.09
N THR A 104 16.69 5.86 -4.16
CA THR A 104 18.11 6.05 -4.53
C THR A 104 18.87 6.97 -3.59
N ARG A 105 18.14 7.75 -2.78
CA ARG A 105 18.67 8.75 -1.85
C ARG A 105 18.63 8.30 -0.39
N GLY A 106 18.26 7.04 -0.13
CA GLY A 106 18.18 6.50 1.23
C GLY A 106 17.09 7.15 2.09
N SER A 107 15.98 7.60 1.48
CA SER A 107 14.87 8.21 2.21
C SER A 107 14.28 7.29 3.28
N ASN A 108 13.87 7.88 4.41
CA ASN A 108 13.11 7.21 5.47
C ASN A 108 11.59 7.30 5.26
N ASP A 109 11.16 8.03 4.23
CA ASP A 109 9.75 8.19 3.87
C ASP A 109 9.27 7.02 3.02
N TRP A 110 8.05 6.59 3.30
CA TRP A 110 7.39 5.48 2.61
C TRP A 110 6.01 5.91 2.12
N VAL A 111 5.75 5.66 0.84
CA VAL A 111 4.40 5.69 0.28
C VAL A 111 3.97 4.24 0.10
N LEU A 112 3.03 3.81 0.93
CA LEU A 112 2.39 2.50 0.86
C LEU A 112 1.03 2.67 0.20
N TYR A 113 0.89 2.28 -1.06
CA TYR A 113 -0.31 2.50 -1.83
C TYR A 113 -1.09 1.21 -2.08
N LEU A 114 -2.40 1.25 -1.85
CA LEU A 114 -3.34 0.20 -2.20
C LEU A 114 -4.05 0.49 -3.51
N GLU A 115 -3.91 -0.40 -4.48
CA GLU A 115 -4.62 -0.31 -5.75
C GLU A 115 -6.14 -0.48 -5.54
N GLY A 116 -6.92 0.24 -6.36
CA GLY A 116 -8.37 0.07 -6.45
C GLY A 116 -8.80 -0.90 -7.54
N GLY A 117 -10.09 -0.90 -7.87
CA GLY A 117 -10.64 -1.73 -8.93
C GLY A 117 -11.93 -2.41 -8.52
N ALA A 118 -12.87 -1.65 -7.96
CA ALA A 118 -14.18 -2.11 -7.52
C ALA A 118 -14.12 -3.34 -6.57
N PHE A 119 -15.16 -4.16 -6.58
CA PHE A 119 -15.31 -5.35 -5.74
C PHE A 119 -16.21 -6.37 -6.45
N CYS A 120 -16.39 -7.54 -5.85
CA CYS A 120 -17.54 -8.39 -6.15
C CYS A 120 -18.10 -8.99 -4.86
N ASP A 121 -19.40 -9.24 -4.85
CA ASP A 121 -20.14 -9.76 -3.70
C ASP A 121 -21.23 -10.77 -4.08
N ASP A 122 -21.41 -11.05 -5.39
CA ASP A 122 -22.50 -11.87 -5.92
C ASP A 122 -23.91 -11.38 -5.51
N LEU A 123 -24.01 -10.09 -5.16
CA LEU A 123 -25.26 -9.42 -4.79
C LEU A 123 -25.47 -8.17 -5.65
N ALA A 124 -24.63 -7.16 -5.46
CA ALA A 124 -24.64 -5.94 -6.26
C ALA A 124 -23.74 -6.06 -7.50
N LYS A 125 -22.64 -6.82 -7.38
CA LYS A 125 -21.66 -7.06 -8.45
C LYS A 125 -21.27 -8.54 -8.51
N PRO A 126 -21.56 -9.24 -9.63
CA PRO A 126 -21.24 -10.66 -9.76
C PRO A 126 -19.72 -10.87 -9.84
N CYS A 127 -19.22 -11.88 -9.12
CA CYS A 127 -17.82 -12.27 -9.17
C CYS A 127 -17.43 -12.90 -10.52
N SER A 128 -18.38 -13.48 -11.27
CA SER A 128 -18.15 -14.02 -12.62
C SER A 128 -17.66 -12.99 -13.63
N GLU A 129 -17.91 -11.69 -13.41
CA GLU A 129 -17.51 -10.60 -14.31
C GLU A 129 -16.13 -10.00 -13.97
N ARG A 130 -15.47 -10.48 -12.90
CA ARG A 130 -14.17 -9.93 -12.50
C ARG A 130 -13.09 -10.38 -13.46
N THR A 131 -12.22 -9.45 -13.83
CA THR A 131 -11.10 -9.72 -14.74
C THR A 131 -9.99 -10.51 -14.05
N GLY A 132 -9.25 -11.31 -14.82
CA GLY A 132 -8.13 -12.12 -14.31
C GLY A 132 -7.10 -11.29 -13.52
N ARG A 133 -6.75 -10.09 -14.00
CA ARG A 133 -5.79 -9.19 -13.33
C ARG A 133 -6.20 -8.87 -11.88
N LEU A 134 -7.50 -8.76 -11.60
CA LEU A 134 -8.03 -8.37 -10.28
C LEU A 134 -8.37 -9.58 -9.39
N THR A 135 -8.04 -10.80 -9.84
CA THR A 135 -8.38 -12.06 -9.15
C THR A 135 -7.21 -13.03 -9.05
N THR A 136 -6.12 -12.78 -9.78
CA THR A 136 -4.91 -13.61 -9.81
C THR A 136 -3.64 -12.82 -9.52
N THR A 137 -2.55 -13.53 -9.25
CA THR A 137 -1.22 -12.96 -9.03
C THR A 137 -0.72 -12.22 -10.29
N PRO A 138 0.02 -11.11 -10.12
CA PRO A 138 0.76 -10.53 -11.23
C PRO A 138 1.70 -11.56 -11.89
N PRO A 139 1.87 -11.54 -13.22
CA PRO A 139 2.64 -12.54 -13.95
C PRO A 139 4.15 -12.51 -13.61
N GLU A 140 4.67 -11.37 -13.15
CA GLU A 140 6.08 -11.21 -12.80
C GLU A 140 6.49 -12.15 -11.66
N ALA A 141 7.66 -12.77 -11.76
CA ALA A 141 8.21 -13.62 -10.70
C ALA A 141 8.65 -12.78 -9.48
N ASP A 142 8.73 -13.40 -8.29
CA ASP A 142 9.29 -12.73 -7.12
C ASP A 142 10.73 -12.25 -7.39
N GLY A 143 10.98 -10.98 -7.05
CA GLY A 143 12.23 -10.28 -7.28
C GLY A 143 12.56 -10.01 -8.75
N ALA A 144 11.63 -10.20 -9.68
CA ALA A 144 11.80 -9.77 -11.07
C ALA A 144 11.61 -8.25 -11.18
N VAL A 145 12.21 -7.65 -12.20
CA VAL A 145 11.93 -6.25 -12.57
C VAL A 145 10.45 -6.13 -12.91
N SER A 146 9.82 -5.09 -12.39
CA SER A 146 8.41 -4.80 -12.62
C SER A 146 8.22 -3.32 -12.98
N SER A 147 6.99 -2.96 -13.33
CA SER A 147 6.59 -1.58 -13.62
C SER A 147 5.67 -1.04 -12.51
N MET A 148 5.81 0.25 -12.23
CA MET A 148 4.92 1.00 -11.35
C MET A 148 4.44 2.23 -12.12
N LYS A 149 3.32 2.81 -11.72
CA LYS A 149 2.88 4.11 -12.26
C LYS A 149 4.02 5.14 -12.14
N SER A 150 4.09 6.07 -13.09
CA SER A 150 5.15 7.09 -13.18
C SER A 150 4.64 8.50 -12.92
N ASP A 151 3.36 8.66 -12.63
CA ASP A 151 2.67 9.94 -12.49
C ASP A 151 2.14 10.15 -11.07
N GLY A 152 1.70 11.38 -10.80
CA GLY A 152 1.15 11.78 -9.51
C GLY A 152 2.08 11.43 -8.35
N ILE A 153 1.53 10.75 -7.34
CA ILE A 153 2.28 10.32 -6.15
C ILE A 153 3.49 9.43 -6.45
N PHE A 154 3.52 8.75 -7.60
CA PHE A 154 4.62 7.86 -7.99
C PHE A 154 5.63 8.50 -8.92
N SER A 155 5.45 9.76 -9.33
CA SER A 155 6.45 10.45 -10.13
C SER A 155 7.75 10.60 -9.35
N THR A 156 8.86 10.26 -9.99
CA THR A 156 10.21 10.49 -9.46
C THR A 156 10.76 11.85 -9.86
N ASP A 157 10.01 12.63 -10.65
CA ASP A 157 10.37 13.99 -11.01
C ASP A 157 9.95 14.94 -9.87
N PRO A 158 10.90 15.62 -9.20
CA PRO A 158 10.58 16.56 -8.13
C PRO A 158 9.79 17.79 -8.60
N THR A 159 9.75 18.10 -9.90
CA THR A 159 8.90 19.17 -10.44
C THR A 159 7.43 18.77 -10.46
N ILE A 160 7.14 17.48 -10.64
CA ILE A 160 5.79 16.91 -10.59
C ILE A 160 5.44 16.57 -9.14
N ASN A 161 6.28 15.80 -8.46
CA ASN A 161 6.07 15.26 -7.12
C ASN A 161 7.17 15.74 -6.16
N PRO A 162 7.10 17.01 -5.70
CA PRO A 162 8.15 17.61 -4.89
C PRO A 162 8.37 16.88 -3.56
N THR A 163 7.29 16.41 -2.94
CA THR A 163 7.32 15.79 -1.61
C THR A 163 7.77 14.33 -1.66
N PHE A 164 7.23 13.52 -2.58
CA PHE A 164 7.40 12.06 -2.53
C PHE A 164 8.34 11.50 -3.60
N SER A 165 8.88 12.32 -4.53
CA SER A 165 9.78 11.84 -5.59
C SER A 165 11.01 11.06 -5.10
N SER A 166 11.43 11.28 -3.84
CA SER A 166 12.55 10.59 -3.20
C SER A 166 12.15 9.40 -2.32
N ALA A 167 10.86 9.20 -2.06
CA ALA A 167 10.37 8.22 -1.10
C ALA A 167 10.58 6.78 -1.59
N ASN A 168 10.49 5.84 -0.65
CA ASN A 168 10.29 4.44 -0.98
C ASN A 168 8.84 4.25 -1.42
N HIS A 169 8.63 3.75 -2.62
CA HIS A 169 7.28 3.56 -3.16
C HIS A 169 6.91 2.09 -3.16
N VAL A 170 5.70 1.80 -2.69
CA VAL A 170 5.12 0.47 -2.67
C VAL A 170 3.74 0.55 -3.31
N PHE A 171 3.49 -0.30 -4.32
CA PHE A 171 2.21 -0.41 -5.02
C PHE A 171 1.67 -1.83 -4.81
N ALA A 172 0.68 -1.97 -3.92
CA ALA A 172 0.01 -3.24 -3.67
C ALA A 172 -1.00 -3.53 -4.78
N ARG A 173 -0.80 -4.63 -5.51
CA ARG A 173 -1.67 -5.03 -6.62
C ARG A 173 -2.96 -5.64 -6.08
N TYR A 174 -4.09 -5.07 -6.44
CA TYR A 174 -5.37 -5.52 -5.90
C TYR A 174 -5.83 -6.78 -6.62
N CYS A 175 -5.91 -7.88 -5.88
CA CYS A 175 -6.31 -9.19 -6.43
C CYS A 175 -7.31 -9.96 -5.54
N SER A 176 -7.88 -9.30 -4.53
CA SER A 176 -8.73 -9.93 -3.50
C SER A 176 -10.21 -9.57 -3.59
N SER A 177 -10.60 -8.58 -4.39
CA SER A 177 -12.02 -8.24 -4.66
C SER A 177 -12.91 -7.86 -3.46
N ASP A 178 -12.32 -7.59 -2.30
CA ASP A 178 -12.97 -7.42 -0.99
C ASP A 178 -12.71 -6.04 -0.34
N GLY A 179 -12.33 -5.02 -1.13
CA GLY A 179 -11.96 -3.71 -0.59
C GLY A 179 -10.79 -3.77 0.38
N TRP A 180 -9.91 -4.76 0.22
CA TRP A 180 -8.80 -5.08 1.12
C TRP A 180 -9.20 -5.51 2.55
N SER A 181 -10.45 -5.92 2.77
CA SER A 181 -10.98 -6.18 4.12
C SER A 181 -11.05 -7.66 4.51
N GLY A 182 -11.02 -8.57 3.53
CA GLY A 182 -11.22 -10.01 3.75
C GLY A 182 -10.15 -10.60 4.64
N ALA A 183 -10.59 -11.33 5.67
CA ALA A 183 -9.72 -11.94 6.68
C ALA A 183 -9.96 -13.45 6.85
N THR A 184 -10.76 -14.05 5.95
CA THR A 184 -11.06 -15.48 5.98
C THR A 184 -9.96 -16.31 5.34
N THR A 185 -9.68 -17.48 5.93
CA THR A 185 -8.80 -18.49 5.35
C THR A 185 -9.55 -19.52 4.51
N ALA A 186 -10.88 -19.56 4.61
CA ALA A 186 -11.75 -20.47 3.87
C ALA A 186 -12.15 -19.85 2.53
N ARG A 187 -12.32 -20.71 1.52
CA ARG A 187 -12.91 -20.32 0.24
C ARG A 187 -14.41 -20.06 0.43
N ARG A 188 -14.94 -19.15 -0.38
CA ARG A 188 -16.36 -18.80 -0.44
C ARG A 188 -16.88 -19.16 -1.82
N PRO A 189 -17.96 -19.95 -1.94
CA PRO A 189 -18.63 -20.14 -3.21
C PRO A 189 -18.93 -18.79 -3.85
N SER A 190 -18.62 -18.64 -5.13
CA SER A 190 -18.91 -17.42 -5.88
C SER A 190 -19.31 -17.76 -7.31
N THR A 191 -19.98 -16.85 -8.00
CA THR A 191 -20.34 -17.06 -9.41
C THR A 191 -19.11 -17.16 -10.34
N GLY A 192 -17.95 -16.64 -9.91
CA GLY A 192 -16.70 -16.69 -10.68
C GLY A 192 -15.93 -18.00 -10.56
N ASP A 193 -16.15 -18.79 -9.50
CA ASP A 193 -15.69 -20.18 -9.39
C ASP A 193 -16.69 -20.95 -8.52
N PRO A 194 -17.84 -21.39 -9.07
CA PRO A 194 -18.91 -22.00 -8.28
C PRO A 194 -18.51 -23.32 -7.60
N THR A 195 -17.47 -23.99 -8.12
CA THR A 195 -17.05 -25.31 -7.63
C THR A 195 -16.01 -25.21 -6.53
N ASN A 196 -14.95 -24.40 -6.71
CA ASN A 196 -13.90 -24.29 -5.72
C ASN A 196 -14.06 -23.06 -4.83
N GLY A 197 -14.77 -22.03 -5.29
CA GLY A 197 -14.92 -20.75 -4.59
C GLY A 197 -13.64 -19.91 -4.57
N TRP A 198 -13.76 -18.69 -4.07
CA TRP A 198 -12.67 -17.72 -3.99
C TRP A 198 -12.19 -17.47 -2.56
N TYR A 199 -10.93 -17.06 -2.44
CA TYR A 199 -10.42 -16.45 -1.20
C TYR A 199 -10.69 -14.94 -1.21
N PHE A 200 -11.06 -14.39 -0.06
CA PHE A 200 -11.11 -12.95 0.19
C PHE A 200 -10.10 -12.66 1.30
N SER A 201 -8.89 -12.26 0.90
CA SER A 201 -7.70 -12.22 1.76
C SER A 201 -7.02 -10.84 1.78
N GLY A 202 -7.75 -9.79 1.41
CA GLY A 202 -7.24 -8.42 1.33
C GLY A 202 -6.51 -7.96 2.60
N ARG A 203 -7.07 -8.23 3.78
CA ARG A 203 -6.47 -7.82 5.06
C ARG A 203 -5.14 -8.53 5.33
N ALA A 204 -5.06 -9.81 4.96
CA ALA A 204 -3.83 -10.59 5.07
C ALA A 204 -2.76 -10.11 4.08
N ASN A 205 -3.17 -9.68 2.88
CA ASN A 205 -2.28 -9.16 1.84
C ASN A 205 -1.59 -7.87 2.32
N VAL A 206 -2.34 -6.89 2.83
CA VAL A 206 -1.77 -5.63 3.34
C VAL A 206 -0.83 -5.90 4.53
N ARG A 207 -1.24 -6.78 5.45
CA ARG A 207 -0.41 -7.14 6.60
C ARG A 207 0.92 -7.77 6.16
N ALA A 208 0.89 -8.75 5.26
CA ALA A 208 2.08 -9.43 4.77
C ALA A 208 3.03 -8.48 4.03
N MET A 209 2.49 -7.52 3.26
CA MET A 209 3.26 -6.45 2.63
C MET A 209 4.09 -5.68 3.67
N VAL A 210 3.46 -5.16 4.72
CA VAL A 210 4.17 -4.37 5.74
C VAL A 210 5.16 -5.23 6.52
N GLU A 211 4.80 -6.45 6.90
CA GLU A 211 5.70 -7.36 7.61
C GLU A 211 6.98 -7.66 6.81
N ILE A 212 6.88 -7.91 5.50
CA ILE A 212 8.07 -8.18 4.69
C ILE A 212 8.89 -6.92 4.43
N LEU A 213 8.25 -5.74 4.31
CA LEU A 213 8.96 -4.46 4.21
C LEU A 213 9.84 -4.22 5.44
N LYS A 214 9.32 -4.52 6.63
CA LYS A 214 10.08 -4.46 7.88
C LYS A 214 11.22 -5.49 7.91
N ALA A 215 10.91 -6.72 7.54
CA ALA A 215 11.86 -7.84 7.68
C ALA A 215 13.01 -7.79 6.66
N SER A 216 12.79 -7.20 5.48
CA SER A 216 13.70 -7.38 4.34
C SER A 216 14.03 -6.11 3.55
N PHE A 217 13.32 -5.00 3.78
CA PHE A 217 13.45 -3.81 2.93
C PHE A 217 13.66 -2.51 3.70
N GLY A 218 13.87 -2.57 5.02
CA GLY A 218 14.30 -1.44 5.83
C GLY A 218 13.19 -0.47 6.23
N LEU A 219 11.92 -0.91 6.26
CA LEU A 219 10.87 -0.17 6.95
C LEU A 219 11.07 -0.33 8.46
N ASP A 220 11.78 0.60 9.08
CA ASP A 220 12.20 0.52 10.47
C ASP A 220 11.31 1.37 11.39
N ASP A 221 10.39 0.72 12.12
CA ASP A 221 9.55 1.40 13.11
C ASP A 221 10.34 2.05 14.26
N THR A 222 11.58 1.61 14.51
CA THR A 222 12.40 2.16 15.60
C THR A 222 13.11 3.45 15.23
N ASN A 223 13.23 3.75 13.95
CA ASN A 223 13.85 4.98 13.46
C ASN A 223 12.85 6.15 13.62
N ALA A 224 13.24 7.18 14.38
CA ALA A 224 12.42 8.37 14.61
C ALA A 224 12.20 9.24 13.35
N GLN A 225 12.97 9.00 12.29
CA GLN A 225 12.83 9.68 10.99
C GLN A 225 11.91 8.92 10.03
N THR A 226 11.51 7.68 10.33
CA THR A 226 10.61 6.93 9.45
C THR A 226 9.23 7.56 9.44
N LYS A 227 8.73 7.89 8.26
CA LYS A 227 7.39 8.43 8.07
C LYS A 227 6.70 7.68 6.95
N VAL A 228 5.41 7.41 7.14
CA VAL A 228 4.65 6.52 6.29
C VAL A 228 3.36 7.21 5.89
N LEU A 229 3.18 7.44 4.60
CA LEU A 229 1.89 7.73 3.99
C LEU A 229 1.28 6.39 3.56
N PHE A 230 0.21 5.97 4.22
CA PHE A 230 -0.60 4.84 3.81
C PHE A 230 -1.79 5.36 3.03
N ALA A 231 -1.74 5.14 1.72
CA ALA A 231 -2.66 5.70 0.76
C ALA A 231 -3.35 4.61 -0.05
N GLY A 232 -4.45 4.95 -0.70
CA GLY A 232 -5.11 4.04 -1.62
C GLY A 232 -6.19 4.76 -2.40
N SER A 233 -6.47 4.27 -3.60
CA SER A 233 -7.52 4.85 -4.44
C SER A 233 -8.71 3.91 -4.60
N SER A 234 -9.94 4.43 -4.65
CA SER A 234 -11.16 3.63 -4.85
C SER A 234 -11.28 2.54 -3.78
N ALA A 235 -11.44 1.27 -4.15
CA ALA A 235 -11.38 0.13 -3.22
C ALA A 235 -10.11 0.11 -2.34
N GLY A 236 -9.00 0.68 -2.81
CA GLY A 236 -7.78 0.88 -2.02
C GLY A 236 -7.94 1.91 -0.90
N GLY A 237 -8.76 2.96 -1.08
CA GLY A 237 -9.09 3.94 -0.03
C GLY A 237 -9.89 3.29 1.10
N ILE A 238 -10.91 2.49 0.76
CA ILE A 238 -11.61 1.59 1.71
C ILE A 238 -10.58 0.72 2.45
N GLY A 239 -9.59 0.19 1.72
CA GLY A 239 -8.49 -0.58 2.28
C GLY A 239 -7.64 0.20 3.29
N VAL A 240 -7.39 1.49 3.07
CA VAL A 240 -6.66 2.36 4.00
C VAL A 240 -7.40 2.45 5.33
N GLU A 241 -8.69 2.79 5.29
CA GLU A 241 -9.52 2.93 6.50
C GLU A 241 -9.61 1.60 7.26
N THR A 242 -9.85 0.50 6.55
CA THR A 242 -10.12 -0.82 7.15
C THR A 242 -8.88 -1.57 7.63
N ASN A 243 -7.68 -1.21 7.16
CA ASN A 243 -6.42 -1.83 7.58
C ASN A 243 -5.59 -0.97 8.54
N ALA A 244 -6.00 0.28 8.81
CA ALA A 244 -5.25 1.22 9.63
C ALA A 244 -4.86 0.66 11.00
N ASP A 245 -5.76 -0.06 11.68
CA ASP A 245 -5.50 -0.67 12.98
C ASP A 245 -4.39 -1.75 12.91
N SER A 246 -4.47 -2.62 11.90
CA SER A 246 -3.52 -3.69 11.67
C SER A 246 -2.14 -3.13 11.38
N ILE A 247 -2.04 -2.08 10.57
CA ILE A 247 -0.75 -1.49 10.21
C ILE A 247 -0.19 -0.63 11.33
N ALA A 248 -1.02 0.12 12.07
CA ALA A 248 -0.60 0.81 13.28
C ALA A 248 -0.05 -0.18 14.33
N SER A 249 -0.60 -1.39 14.43
CA SER A 249 -0.06 -2.45 15.31
C SER A 249 1.31 -2.97 14.86
N LEU A 250 1.60 -2.92 13.56
CA LEU A 250 2.91 -3.27 13.02
C LEU A 250 3.91 -2.11 13.13
N LEU A 251 3.46 -0.87 13.18
CA LEU A 251 4.30 0.33 13.24
C LEU A 251 3.95 1.21 14.48
N PRO A 252 3.94 0.65 15.70
CA PRO A 252 3.42 1.35 16.87
C PRO A 252 4.20 2.61 17.24
N LYS A 253 5.53 2.65 17.01
CA LYS A 253 6.34 3.85 17.33
C LYS A 253 6.15 4.94 16.27
N THR A 254 5.98 4.55 15.02
CA THR A 254 5.66 5.47 13.92
C THR A 254 4.27 6.07 14.11
N ALA A 255 3.26 5.24 14.44
CA ALA A 255 1.90 5.67 14.73
C ALA A 255 1.81 6.61 15.94
N LYS A 256 2.33 6.20 17.10
CA LYS A 256 2.31 7.04 18.32
C LYS A 256 3.09 8.35 18.16
N GLY A 257 4.06 8.38 17.26
CA GLY A 257 4.82 9.58 16.93
C GLY A 257 4.14 10.51 15.92
N GLY A 258 2.91 10.23 15.48
CA GLY A 258 2.20 11.04 14.47
C GLY A 258 2.82 10.95 13.07
N ARG A 259 3.59 9.88 12.79
CA ARG A 259 4.33 9.67 11.53
C ARG A 259 3.71 8.62 10.62
N PHE A 260 2.59 8.03 11.01
CA PHE A 260 1.76 7.15 10.18
C PHE A 260 0.49 7.91 9.79
N LEU A 261 0.43 8.35 8.54
CA LEU A 261 -0.61 9.23 7.99
C LEU A 261 -1.46 8.44 6.99
N LEU A 262 -2.78 8.62 7.05
CA LEU A 262 -3.72 7.96 6.14
C LEU A 262 -4.17 8.91 5.02
N LEU A 263 -4.32 8.39 3.81
CA LEU A 263 -4.90 9.10 2.67
C LEU A 263 -5.89 8.18 1.92
N ASP A 264 -7.16 8.52 1.98
CA ASP A 264 -8.20 7.92 1.15
C ASP A 264 -8.43 8.80 -0.09
N ASP A 265 -8.29 8.23 -1.30
CA ASP A 265 -8.56 8.88 -2.60
C ASP A 265 -9.72 8.17 -3.32
N GLY A 266 -10.95 8.64 -3.15
CA GLY A 266 -12.13 8.09 -3.83
C GLY A 266 -12.68 6.78 -3.24
N GLY A 267 -12.24 6.39 -2.05
CA GLY A 267 -12.71 5.20 -1.31
C GLY A 267 -13.78 5.50 -0.26
N PHE A 268 -14.08 6.77 0.01
CA PHE A 268 -15.07 7.18 0.99
C PHE A 268 -16.47 6.63 0.66
N ILE A 269 -17.15 5.98 1.61
CA ILE A 269 -18.51 5.46 1.42
C ILE A 269 -19.51 6.35 2.18
N PRO A 270 -20.28 7.21 1.49
CA PRO A 270 -21.36 7.96 2.12
C PRO A 270 -22.55 7.04 2.44
N ASP A 271 -23.32 7.42 3.46
CA ASP A 271 -24.52 6.69 3.88
C ASP A 271 -25.74 7.13 3.05
N PHE A 272 -25.63 6.98 1.73
CA PHE A 272 -26.66 7.35 0.78
C PHE A 272 -27.71 6.23 0.65
N ASP A 273 -28.97 6.61 0.83
CA ASP A 273 -30.13 5.70 0.75
C ASP A 273 -31.25 6.39 -0.02
N ASP A 274 -31.40 5.99 -1.28
CA ASP A 274 -32.51 6.38 -2.14
C ASP A 274 -33.24 5.11 -2.62
N PRO A 275 -34.57 5.01 -2.44
CA PRO A 275 -35.32 3.83 -2.83
C PRO A 275 -35.42 3.61 -4.34
N THR A 276 -35.22 4.67 -5.15
CA THR A 276 -35.25 4.63 -6.61
C THR A 276 -33.86 4.41 -7.22
N HIS A 277 -32.79 4.72 -6.48
CA HIS A 277 -31.40 4.57 -6.91
C HIS A 277 -30.63 3.60 -6.02
N ARG A 278 -30.93 2.31 -6.15
CA ARG A 278 -30.30 1.22 -5.39
C ARG A 278 -28.89 0.87 -5.92
N PRO A 279 -27.97 0.39 -5.06
CA PRO A 279 -26.58 0.12 -5.45
C PRO A 279 -26.45 -1.16 -6.28
N GLY A 280 -26.14 -1.01 -7.56
CA GLY A 280 -25.93 -2.10 -8.52
C GLY A 280 -27.18 -2.93 -8.71
N ALA A 281 -27.03 -4.26 -8.73
CA ALA A 281 -28.16 -5.18 -8.82
C ALA A 281 -28.86 -5.45 -7.47
N PHE A 282 -28.41 -4.81 -6.38
CA PHE A 282 -28.92 -5.09 -5.04
C PHE A 282 -30.14 -4.23 -4.72
N ASP A 283 -31.31 -4.87 -4.57
CA ASP A 283 -32.56 -4.19 -4.18
C ASP A 283 -32.62 -3.97 -2.66
N GLY A 284 -31.89 -2.95 -2.17
CA GLY A 284 -31.88 -2.56 -0.77
C GLY A 284 -30.90 -1.42 -0.45
N PRO A 285 -30.95 -0.86 0.77
CA PRO A 285 -30.09 0.25 1.16
C PRO A 285 -28.62 -0.17 1.22
N ILE A 286 -27.71 0.81 1.04
CA ILE A 286 -26.26 0.55 1.09
C ILE A 286 -25.82 -0.08 2.41
N ARG A 287 -26.49 0.25 3.52
CA ARG A 287 -26.24 -0.31 4.87
C ARG A 287 -26.42 -1.83 4.93
N ASP A 288 -27.37 -2.36 4.16
CA ASP A 288 -27.63 -3.80 4.10
C ASP A 288 -26.64 -4.49 3.16
N LEU A 289 -26.28 -3.82 2.05
CA LEU A 289 -25.25 -4.31 1.14
C LEU A 289 -23.91 -4.46 1.86
N ILE A 290 -23.44 -3.44 2.57
CA ILE A 290 -22.16 -3.50 3.29
C ILE A 290 -22.16 -4.54 4.42
N ALA A 291 -23.30 -4.78 5.06
CA ALA A 291 -23.46 -5.84 6.06
C ALA A 291 -23.29 -7.23 5.43
N LYS A 292 -23.89 -7.43 4.25
CA LYS A 292 -23.75 -8.66 3.47
C LYS A 292 -22.34 -8.83 2.93
N ASN A 293 -21.70 -7.75 2.46
CA ASN A 293 -20.32 -7.77 1.97
C ASN A 293 -19.34 -8.14 3.08
N TYR A 294 -19.51 -7.55 4.27
CA TYR A 294 -18.75 -7.91 5.46
C TYR A 294 -18.81 -9.43 5.75
N ALA A 295 -20.02 -10.01 5.69
CA ALA A 295 -20.21 -11.44 5.94
C ALA A 295 -19.64 -12.32 4.80
N PHE A 296 -19.89 -11.93 3.54
CA PHE A 296 -19.47 -12.65 2.35
C PHE A 296 -17.93 -12.73 2.27
N TRP A 297 -17.25 -11.59 2.38
CA TRP A 297 -15.78 -11.52 2.37
C TRP A 297 -15.14 -12.06 3.65
N GLY A 298 -15.92 -12.29 4.72
CA GLY A 298 -15.38 -12.63 6.03
C GLY A 298 -14.45 -11.53 6.54
N SER A 299 -14.92 -10.29 6.40
CA SER A 299 -14.11 -9.10 6.65
C SER A 299 -13.73 -8.95 8.11
N ARG A 300 -12.64 -8.20 8.32
CA ARG A 300 -12.35 -7.55 9.58
C ARG A 300 -11.91 -6.12 9.29
N LEU A 301 -12.50 -5.18 10.00
CA LEU A 301 -12.31 -3.75 9.83
C LEU A 301 -11.57 -3.20 11.05
N ASN A 302 -12.04 -2.08 11.61
CA ASN A 302 -11.52 -1.50 12.84
C ASN A 302 -12.17 -2.15 14.09
N PRO A 303 -11.42 -2.86 14.97
CA PRO A 303 -12.02 -3.63 16.06
C PRO A 303 -12.82 -2.80 17.09
N PRO A 304 -12.37 -1.61 17.53
CA PRO A 304 -13.21 -0.70 18.32
C PRO A 304 -14.54 -0.35 17.64
N CYS A 305 -14.53 -0.03 16.34
CA CYS A 305 -15.74 0.25 15.58
C CYS A 305 -16.67 -0.97 15.50
N GLU A 306 -16.14 -2.15 15.19
CA GLU A 306 -16.91 -3.39 15.13
C GLU A 306 -17.55 -3.71 16.49
N LYS A 307 -16.81 -3.49 17.58
CA LYS A 307 -17.31 -3.68 18.95
C LYS A 307 -18.45 -2.71 19.29
N ALA A 308 -18.41 -1.48 18.79
CA ALA A 308 -19.51 -0.54 18.97
C ALA A 308 -20.73 -0.86 18.08
N ASN A 309 -20.56 -1.69 17.06
CA ASN A 309 -21.58 -2.08 16.10
C ASN A 309 -21.79 -3.60 16.06
N THR A 310 -21.74 -4.32 17.19
CA THR A 310 -21.74 -5.80 17.23
C THR A 310 -22.89 -6.47 16.49
N GLY A 311 -24.06 -5.83 16.38
CA GLY A 311 -25.20 -6.35 15.62
C GLY A 311 -25.09 -6.16 14.09
N ASN A 312 -24.28 -5.21 13.64
CA ASN A 312 -24.00 -4.97 12.22
C ASN A 312 -22.58 -4.36 12.06
N PRO A 313 -21.51 -5.16 12.21
CA PRO A 313 -20.13 -4.68 12.12
C PRO A 313 -19.78 -4.14 10.72
N GLY A 314 -20.52 -4.55 9.68
CA GLY A 314 -20.38 -4.01 8.33
C GLY A 314 -20.66 -2.51 8.23
N ARG A 315 -21.35 -1.89 9.19
CA ARG A 315 -21.49 -0.43 9.27
C ARG A 315 -20.16 0.31 9.32
N CYS A 316 -19.09 -0.33 9.78
CA CYS A 316 -17.75 0.26 9.80
C CYS A 316 -17.11 0.39 8.42
N PHE A 317 -17.78 -0.03 7.35
CA PHE A 317 -17.42 0.37 5.98
C PHE A 317 -17.86 1.80 5.64
N LEU A 318 -18.87 2.36 6.33
CA LEU A 318 -19.23 3.75 6.16
C LEU A 318 -18.14 4.63 6.76
N SER A 319 -17.51 5.45 5.94
CA SER A 319 -16.32 6.21 6.32
C SER A 319 -16.59 7.16 7.49
N ALA A 320 -17.75 7.83 7.51
CA ALA A 320 -18.17 8.67 8.63
C ALA A 320 -18.34 7.88 9.96
N VAL A 321 -18.66 6.59 9.90
CA VAL A 321 -18.82 5.72 11.08
C VAL A 321 -17.46 5.29 11.64
N VAL A 322 -16.50 4.95 10.78
CA VAL A 322 -15.17 4.47 11.22
C VAL A 322 -14.21 5.63 11.53
N TYR A 323 -14.38 6.81 10.92
CA TYR A 323 -13.50 7.96 11.07
C TYR A 323 -13.16 8.35 12.53
N PRO A 324 -14.11 8.39 13.49
CA PRO A 324 -13.78 8.65 14.88
C PRO A 324 -12.81 7.62 15.49
N TYR A 325 -12.92 6.35 15.12
CA TYR A 325 -12.04 5.29 15.61
C TYR A 325 -10.64 5.33 14.98
N LEU A 326 -10.48 6.04 13.86
CA LEU A 326 -9.17 6.31 13.27
C LEU A 326 -8.49 7.51 13.94
N THR A 327 -9.25 8.56 14.23
CA THR A 327 -8.71 9.88 14.59
C THR A 327 -8.72 10.19 16.09
N GLN A 328 -9.69 9.69 16.85
CA GLN A 328 -9.72 9.92 18.30
C GLN A 328 -8.50 9.30 18.98
N PRO A 329 -7.98 9.91 20.06
CA PRO A 329 -6.87 9.36 20.79
C PRO A 329 -7.24 8.02 21.45
N SER A 330 -6.23 7.22 21.75
CA SER A 330 -6.37 6.03 22.59
C SER A 330 -7.03 6.40 23.94
N PRO A 331 -7.96 5.59 24.47
CA PRO A 331 -8.36 4.26 23.99
C PRO A 331 -9.50 4.24 22.97
N ASN A 332 -10.07 5.39 22.63
CA ASN A 332 -11.30 5.48 21.82
C ASN A 332 -11.04 5.34 20.30
N GLY A 333 -9.82 5.64 19.86
CA GLY A 333 -9.38 5.43 18.49
C GLY A 333 -7.86 5.25 18.37
N LEU A 334 -7.34 5.42 17.16
CA LEU A 334 -5.92 5.22 16.84
C LEU A 334 -5.07 6.49 16.92
N GLY A 335 -5.68 7.67 17.02
CA GLY A 335 -4.98 8.96 17.05
C GLY A 335 -4.23 9.28 15.75
N LEU A 336 -4.69 8.75 14.61
CA LEU A 336 -4.01 8.90 13.33
C LEU A 336 -4.51 10.13 12.57
N PRO A 337 -3.62 10.87 11.89
CA PRO A 337 -4.03 11.83 10.87
C PRO A 337 -4.69 11.09 9.70
N VAL A 338 -5.81 11.63 9.21
CA VAL A 338 -6.57 11.08 8.09
C VAL A 338 -6.91 12.21 7.14
N PHE A 339 -6.53 12.05 5.86
CA PHE A 339 -6.90 12.95 4.78
C PHE A 339 -7.85 12.21 3.83
N ILE A 340 -9.05 12.76 3.63
CA ILE A 340 -10.04 12.26 2.70
C ILE A 340 -10.06 13.15 1.44
N GLN A 341 -9.73 12.55 0.31
CA GLN A 341 -10.05 13.05 -1.01
C GLN A 341 -11.27 12.28 -1.50
N TYR A 342 -12.36 12.98 -1.78
CA TYR A 342 -13.55 12.37 -2.38
C TYR A 342 -14.32 13.39 -3.19
N SER A 343 -14.81 13.01 -4.37
CA SER A 343 -15.74 13.85 -5.11
C SER A 343 -17.11 13.78 -4.43
N SER A 344 -17.69 14.91 -4.01
CA SER A 344 -19.09 14.93 -3.51
C SER A 344 -20.11 14.45 -4.55
N ILE A 345 -19.70 14.30 -5.81
CA ILE A 345 -20.45 13.69 -6.91
C ILE A 345 -19.58 12.59 -7.53
N ASP A 346 -19.10 11.66 -6.70
CA ASP A 346 -18.18 10.60 -7.11
C ASP A 346 -18.74 9.77 -8.26
N LYS A 347 -17.96 9.69 -9.35
CA LYS A 347 -18.42 9.04 -10.58
C LYS A 347 -18.74 7.56 -10.39
N PHE A 348 -17.94 6.83 -9.60
CA PHE A 348 -18.17 5.41 -9.38
C PHE A 348 -19.42 5.17 -8.54
N SER A 349 -19.61 5.97 -7.49
CA SER A 349 -20.80 5.87 -6.65
C SER A 349 -22.06 6.25 -7.43
N LEU A 350 -22.04 7.31 -8.23
CA LEU A 350 -23.16 7.65 -9.11
C LEU A 350 -23.48 6.51 -10.09
N ASP A 351 -22.47 5.92 -10.72
CA ASP A 351 -22.65 4.76 -11.62
C ASP A 351 -23.19 3.53 -10.88
N LEU A 352 -22.74 3.30 -9.64
CA LEU A 352 -23.24 2.21 -8.81
C LEU A 352 -24.73 2.42 -8.51
N HIS A 353 -25.17 3.65 -8.27
CA HIS A 353 -26.56 3.99 -7.99
C HIS A 353 -27.39 4.25 -9.25
N SER A 354 -26.83 4.08 -10.45
CA SER A 354 -27.49 4.37 -11.74
C SER A 354 -28.01 5.80 -11.85
N ILE A 355 -27.27 6.77 -11.31
CA ILE A 355 -27.55 8.21 -11.45
C ILE A 355 -26.68 8.74 -12.60
N ASP A 356 -27.19 8.69 -13.83
CA ASP A 356 -26.40 8.94 -15.04
C ASP A 356 -26.99 9.97 -16.01
N ASN A 357 -28.26 10.35 -15.84
CA ASN A 357 -28.96 11.27 -16.71
C ASN A 357 -29.47 12.50 -15.94
N PRO A 358 -28.66 13.56 -15.78
CA PRO A 358 -29.07 14.76 -15.03
C PRO A 358 -30.23 15.55 -15.67
N LYS A 359 -30.71 15.16 -16.86
CA LYS A 359 -31.93 15.73 -17.47
C LYS A 359 -33.20 15.02 -17.01
N ASP A 360 -33.09 13.80 -16.50
CA ASP A 360 -34.20 13.12 -15.85
C ASP A 360 -34.42 13.75 -14.45
N PRO A 361 -35.65 14.16 -14.11
CA PRO A 361 -35.91 14.79 -12.81
C PRO A 361 -35.58 13.92 -11.60
N SER A 362 -35.74 12.59 -11.71
CA SER A 362 -35.42 11.64 -10.64
C SER A 362 -33.92 11.60 -10.41
N ASP A 363 -33.13 11.49 -11.47
CA ASP A 363 -31.66 11.50 -11.40
C ASP A 363 -31.12 12.85 -10.94
N ALA A 364 -31.72 13.96 -11.37
CA ALA A 364 -31.33 15.30 -10.91
C ALA A 364 -31.53 15.44 -9.39
N GLN A 365 -32.66 14.97 -8.86
CA GLN A 365 -32.95 14.96 -7.43
C GLN A 365 -32.02 14.02 -6.66
N ALA A 366 -31.78 12.81 -7.18
CA ALA A 366 -30.88 11.84 -6.56
C ALA A 366 -29.43 12.34 -6.53
N LEU A 367 -28.96 13.00 -7.59
CA LEU A 367 -27.65 13.63 -7.65
C LEU A 367 -27.48 14.71 -6.59
N GLU A 368 -28.49 15.56 -6.40
CA GLU A 368 -28.49 16.58 -5.34
C GLU A 368 -28.47 15.94 -3.95
N THR A 369 -29.32 14.94 -3.73
CA THR A 369 -29.37 14.19 -2.46
C THR A 369 -28.03 13.49 -2.16
N PHE A 370 -27.43 12.85 -3.16
CA PHE A 370 -26.12 12.20 -3.04
C PHE A 370 -25.02 13.21 -2.68
N ARG A 371 -25.04 14.38 -3.35
CA ARG A 371 -24.09 15.46 -3.07
C ARG A 371 -24.22 15.95 -1.64
N ASN A 372 -25.43 16.28 -1.20
CA ASN A 372 -25.69 16.77 0.16
C ASN A 372 -25.29 15.71 1.20
N THR A 373 -25.65 14.45 0.98
CA THR A 373 -25.25 13.33 1.85
C THR A 373 -23.72 13.22 1.98
N SER A 374 -23.00 13.36 0.87
CA SER A 374 -21.53 13.33 0.86
C SER A 374 -20.94 14.52 1.64
N LEU A 375 -21.43 15.73 1.39
CA LEU A 375 -20.96 16.95 2.07
C LEU A 375 -21.26 16.92 3.58
N ASP A 376 -22.44 16.45 3.98
CA ASP A 376 -22.82 16.28 5.38
C ASP A 376 -21.94 15.25 6.08
N SER A 377 -21.60 14.16 5.38
CA SER A 377 -20.68 13.13 5.88
C SER A 377 -19.26 13.67 6.14
N PHE A 378 -18.88 14.80 5.53
CA PHE A 378 -17.60 15.46 5.76
C PHE A 378 -17.58 16.42 6.96
N ALA A 379 -18.72 16.70 7.60
CA ALA A 379 -18.83 17.75 8.62
C ALA A 379 -17.83 17.57 9.78
N GLY A 380 -17.56 16.32 10.18
CA GLY A 380 -16.62 15.98 11.25
C GLY A 380 -15.17 15.75 10.81
N ILE A 381 -14.86 15.88 9.52
CA ILE A 381 -13.56 15.49 8.95
C ILE A 381 -12.65 16.70 8.81
N SER A 382 -11.44 16.60 9.34
CA SER A 382 -10.51 17.73 9.50
C SER A 382 -9.71 18.03 8.24
N TRP A 383 -9.31 16.99 7.49
CA TRP A 383 -8.63 17.12 6.20
C TRP A 383 -9.53 16.57 5.11
N VAL A 384 -10.05 17.46 4.27
CA VAL A 384 -10.96 17.13 3.18
C VAL A 384 -10.53 17.84 1.91
N PHE A 385 -10.52 17.10 0.81
CA PHE A 385 -10.42 17.65 -0.53
C PHE A 385 -11.56 17.09 -1.37
N SER A 386 -12.53 17.94 -1.64
CA SER A 386 -13.70 17.63 -2.47
C SER A 386 -13.96 18.80 -3.40
N GLY A 387 -14.60 18.54 -4.53
CA GLY A 387 -15.02 19.62 -5.42
C GLY A 387 -14.66 19.38 -6.86
N GLY A 388 -15.21 20.21 -7.74
CA GLY A 388 -15.17 20.01 -9.19
C GLY A 388 -16.56 20.10 -9.81
N ALA A 389 -16.66 20.75 -10.96
CA ALA A 389 -17.94 20.90 -11.68
C ALA A 389 -18.40 19.62 -12.38
N GLN A 390 -17.53 18.62 -12.54
CA GLN A 390 -17.80 17.36 -13.21
C GLN A 390 -17.48 16.17 -12.28
N PRO A 391 -18.26 15.09 -12.32
CA PRO A 391 -17.95 13.86 -11.60
C PRO A 391 -16.57 13.30 -11.96
N TYR A 392 -15.83 12.86 -10.95
CA TYR A 392 -14.61 12.07 -11.06
C TYR A 392 -14.55 11.08 -9.91
N HIS A 393 -13.59 10.14 -9.95
CA HIS A 393 -13.48 9.09 -8.95
C HIS A 393 -12.18 9.14 -8.14
N THR A 394 -11.03 9.18 -8.82
CA THR A 394 -9.71 9.13 -8.16
C THR A 394 -8.75 10.12 -8.82
N ILE A 395 -7.89 10.77 -8.05
CA ILE A 395 -6.96 11.79 -8.56
C ILE A 395 -5.50 11.58 -8.16
N LEU A 396 -5.23 10.76 -7.14
CA LEU A 396 -3.89 10.58 -6.55
C LEU A 396 -2.81 10.12 -7.53
N THR A 397 -3.18 9.28 -8.51
CA THR A 397 -2.21 8.62 -9.41
C THR A 397 -2.25 9.11 -10.85
N SER A 398 -3.10 10.09 -11.17
CA SER A 398 -3.23 10.64 -12.53
C SER A 398 -2.53 12.00 -12.64
N PRO A 399 -1.93 12.35 -13.81
CA PRO A 399 -1.30 13.65 -14.00
C PRO A 399 -2.25 14.82 -13.78
N THR A 400 -3.46 14.74 -14.35
CA THR A 400 -4.47 15.80 -14.26
C THR A 400 -5.09 15.88 -12.87
N GLY A 401 -5.25 14.74 -12.20
CA GLY A 401 -5.75 14.66 -10.84
C GLY A 401 -4.75 15.22 -9.81
N TRP A 402 -3.46 14.98 -10.02
CA TRP A 402 -2.41 15.43 -9.12
C TRP A 402 -2.38 16.96 -8.96
N THR A 403 -2.64 17.69 -10.06
CA THR A 403 -2.71 19.16 -10.06
C THR A 403 -4.14 19.70 -10.01
N TYR A 404 -5.12 18.86 -9.67
CA TYR A 404 -6.53 19.23 -9.68
C TYR A 404 -6.87 20.22 -8.56
N GLY A 405 -7.76 21.18 -8.82
CA GLY A 405 -8.15 22.21 -7.86
C GLY A 405 -7.69 23.62 -8.24
N GLU A 406 -8.02 24.58 -7.40
CA GLU A 406 -7.66 25.99 -7.59
C GLU A 406 -6.20 26.25 -7.19
N THR A 407 -5.51 27.16 -7.88
CA THR A 407 -4.13 27.53 -7.56
C THR A 407 -3.96 27.92 -6.09
N GLY A 408 -2.99 27.31 -5.39
CA GLY A 408 -2.76 27.47 -3.95
C GLY A 408 -3.51 26.45 -3.08
N ASN A 409 -4.53 25.80 -3.64
CA ASN A 409 -5.34 24.75 -3.04
C ASN A 409 -5.53 23.58 -4.02
N THR A 410 -4.54 23.27 -4.85
CA THR A 410 -4.56 22.04 -5.65
C THR A 410 -4.40 20.82 -4.73
N PHE A 411 -4.88 19.65 -5.15
CA PHE A 411 -4.80 18.41 -4.39
C PHE A 411 -3.37 18.14 -3.88
N ARG A 412 -2.37 18.23 -4.76
CA ARG A 412 -0.95 18.12 -4.40
C ARG A 412 -0.54 19.11 -3.31
N GLU A 413 -0.92 20.39 -3.42
CA GLU A 413 -0.54 21.41 -2.44
C GLU A 413 -1.19 21.16 -1.07
N VAL A 414 -2.43 20.70 -1.02
CA VAL A 414 -3.08 20.29 0.23
C VAL A 414 -2.41 19.05 0.81
N LEU A 415 -2.09 18.05 -0.02
CA LEU A 415 -1.37 16.85 0.39
C LEU A 415 0.02 17.17 0.94
N ASP A 416 0.74 18.11 0.33
CA ASP A 416 2.05 18.57 0.80
C ASP A 416 1.95 19.20 2.19
N ARG A 417 0.93 20.04 2.43
CA ARG A 417 0.67 20.65 3.74
C ARG A 417 0.24 19.63 4.79
N TYR A 418 -0.62 18.68 4.41
CA TYR A 418 -1.01 17.55 5.25
C TYR A 418 0.22 16.73 5.66
N TRP A 419 1.06 16.38 4.68
CA TRP A 419 2.31 15.67 4.95
C TRP A 419 3.21 16.47 5.88
N GLN A 420 3.34 17.77 5.73
CA GLN A 420 4.16 18.61 6.60
C GLN A 420 3.59 18.80 8.03
N GLY A 421 2.38 18.31 8.30
CA GLY A 421 1.73 18.47 9.60
C GLY A 421 1.22 19.90 9.83
N ALA A 422 0.80 20.58 8.77
CA ALA A 422 0.17 21.89 8.87
C ALA A 422 -1.18 21.83 9.61
N THR A 423 -1.78 22.99 9.85
CA THR A 423 -3.14 23.08 10.38
C THR A 423 -4.13 22.40 9.43
N PRO A 424 -5.13 21.64 9.93
CA PRO A 424 -6.13 20.99 9.10
C PRO A 424 -6.84 21.92 8.11
N GLN A 425 -7.08 21.42 6.90
CA GLN A 425 -7.72 22.16 5.81
C GLN A 425 -8.86 21.36 5.18
N ARG A 426 -9.99 22.04 4.97
CA ARG A 426 -11.14 21.52 4.22
C ARG A 426 -11.27 22.36 2.95
N VAL A 427 -10.83 21.80 1.84
CA VAL A 427 -10.93 22.42 0.51
C VAL A 427 -12.13 21.81 -0.20
N ILE A 428 -13.18 22.62 -0.36
CA ILE A 428 -14.43 22.25 -1.05
C ILE A 428 -14.73 23.34 -2.08
N PHE A 429 -14.77 23.00 -3.37
CA PHE A 429 -14.85 23.98 -4.47
C PHE A 429 -15.71 23.50 -5.66
N GLY A 430 -16.01 24.40 -6.60
CA GLY A 430 -16.64 24.05 -7.87
C GLY A 430 -18.16 23.78 -7.82
N ASN A 431 -18.90 24.48 -6.95
CA ASN A 431 -20.36 24.50 -7.04
C ASN A 431 -20.78 25.19 -8.35
N PRO A 432 -21.57 24.52 -9.24
CA PRO A 432 -22.22 25.21 -10.35
C PRO A 432 -23.32 26.16 -9.88
#